data_AF-D7FKR8-F1
#
_entry.id   AF-D7FKR8-F1
#
_cell.length_a   1.000
_cell.length_b   1.000
_cell.length_c   1.000
_cell.angle_alpha   90.00
_cell.angle_beta   90.00
_cell.angle_gamma   90.00
#
_symmetry.space_group_name_H-M   'P 1'
#
loop_
_entity.id
_entity.type
_entity.pdbx_description
1 polymer ?
#
loop_
_entity_poly.entity_id
_entity_poly.type
_entity_poly.pdbx_seq_one_letter_code
_entity_poly.pdbx_strand_id
1 'polypeptide(L)'
;MRLETLLVAFVPVSVTAFSFVSKLRPNQFSLEVRPQVMSRYRTGRASRPRTLRPLWMMSFGAGATDRYSWDETDKEVNVKARLPAWAKGKSVVLDMTNTHVKLFLKEEESTPIIEGDLRGAILMDGSYWTMETLDDNGKMLYLTLEKAPQLTGLGPWMGVVQGEKQVNSDYPEEDKAAEIAAMAHEEKKAQDAESGTPKHTGVVDEDGFCRDLLAVQAMSGAMVARQVPVNGNALFSAVAISKWFIESGEHPDASSPEIETIAKDLRQKTLDYLTKAYKENAPIYMSGEYMDARPFVAAQAKANSMADGDEYLQAMRDDTMWGGGGEVVGLTHVLKRPLHVYDLVSTGRRFGLRVIGRFGAPLYAKERPIHIVSTYARFPDLDPGSQSAEGNHYVALYPYEDVPEKNKGKL
;
A
#
# COMPACT_ATOMS: atom_id res chain seq x y z
N MET A 1 -59.72 17.47 41.34
CA MET A 1 -60.19 18.70 40.67
C MET A 1 -59.63 18.72 39.24
N ARG A 2 -60.18 19.60 38.39
CA ARG A 2 -59.90 19.89 36.96
C ARG A 2 -58.38 19.87 36.59
N LEU A 3 -57.92 19.47 35.38
CA LEU A 3 -58.22 19.98 34.00
C LEU A 3 -57.81 21.47 33.85
N GLU A 4 -57.28 22.01 32.73
CA GLU A 4 -57.21 21.63 31.28
C GLU A 4 -55.80 22.01 30.71
N THR A 5 -55.18 21.56 29.58
CA THR A 5 -55.40 20.57 28.49
C THR A 5 -55.42 21.16 27.04
N LEU A 6 -54.25 21.49 26.45
CA LEU A 6 -53.98 21.86 25.03
C LEU A 6 -52.44 21.74 24.75
N LEU A 7 -51.84 21.30 23.62
CA LEU A 7 -52.09 21.33 22.15
C LEU A 7 -51.93 22.73 21.49
N VAL A 8 -51.27 22.94 20.33
CA VAL A 8 -50.52 22.06 19.41
C VAL A 8 -49.45 22.86 18.61
N ALA A 9 -48.57 22.22 17.84
CA ALA A 9 -47.49 22.87 17.05
C ALA A 9 -47.96 23.44 15.69
N PHE A 10 -47.14 24.29 15.03
CA PHE A 10 -46.86 24.24 13.57
C PHE A 10 -45.67 25.16 13.16
N VAL A 11 -45.09 24.91 11.99
CA VAL A 11 -43.99 25.69 11.35
C VAL A 11 -44.47 26.27 10.01
N PRO A 12 -43.99 27.46 9.59
CA PRO A 12 -43.89 27.78 8.16
C PRO A 12 -42.51 28.30 7.73
N VAL A 13 -42.24 28.17 6.42
CA VAL A 13 -41.00 28.58 5.74
C VAL A 13 -41.31 29.66 4.70
N SER A 14 -40.50 30.72 4.60
CA SER A 14 -40.19 31.50 3.37
C SER A 14 -39.06 32.50 3.69
N VAL A 15 -37.99 32.66 2.89
CA VAL A 15 -37.90 32.97 1.45
C VAL A 15 -38.28 34.43 1.15
N THR A 16 -37.26 35.26 0.93
CA THR A 16 -37.38 36.64 0.45
C THR A 16 -37.43 36.66 -1.07
N ALA A 17 -38.41 37.34 -1.65
CA ALA A 17 -38.51 37.51 -3.10
C ALA A 17 -37.91 38.84 -3.56
N PHE A 18 -37.31 38.85 -4.75
CA PHE A 18 -37.31 40.01 -5.64
C PHE A 18 -37.44 39.56 -7.09
N SER A 19 -38.10 40.35 -7.91
CA SER A 19 -38.49 40.00 -9.27
C SER A 19 -38.18 41.13 -10.25
N PHE A 20 -37.85 40.79 -11.50
CA PHE A 20 -38.29 41.57 -12.66
C PHE A 20 -38.31 40.72 -13.94
N VAL A 21 -38.89 41.27 -15.02
CA VAL A 21 -39.42 40.51 -16.16
C VAL A 21 -39.02 41.14 -17.51
N SER A 22 -39.03 40.33 -18.58
CA SER A 22 -38.94 40.69 -20.01
C SER A 22 -37.51 40.91 -20.56
N LYS A 23 -37.22 40.75 -21.88
CA LYS A 23 -38.08 40.64 -23.09
C LYS A 23 -37.34 39.91 -24.25
N LEU A 24 -38.10 39.23 -25.13
CA LEU A 24 -38.02 39.13 -26.62
C LEU A 24 -36.67 39.34 -27.39
N ARG A 25 -36.35 38.72 -28.54
CA ARG A 25 -36.81 37.53 -29.34
C ARG A 25 -35.77 37.28 -30.50
N PRO A 26 -35.98 36.42 -31.54
CA PRO A 26 -34.87 35.78 -32.27
C PRO A 26 -34.62 36.27 -33.71
N ASN A 27 -33.54 35.75 -34.30
CA ASN A 27 -33.43 35.23 -35.67
C ASN A 27 -32.06 34.52 -35.80
N GLN A 28 -31.70 33.67 -36.77
CA GLN A 28 -32.34 32.85 -37.81
C GLN A 28 -31.23 32.64 -38.85
N PHE A 29 -30.86 31.41 -39.19
CA PHE A 29 -30.58 30.96 -40.58
C PHE A 29 -30.28 29.46 -40.60
N SER A 30 -30.49 28.83 -41.75
CA SER A 30 -30.49 27.38 -41.98
C SER A 30 -29.54 27.00 -43.10
N LEU A 31 -29.15 25.71 -43.16
CA LEU A 31 -29.06 24.91 -44.39
C LEU A 31 -28.79 23.42 -44.09
N GLU A 32 -29.29 22.54 -44.95
CA GLU A 32 -29.06 21.08 -44.92
C GLU A 32 -27.86 20.69 -45.80
N VAL A 33 -27.11 19.65 -45.40
CA VAL A 33 -26.49 18.68 -46.35
C VAL A 33 -26.56 17.27 -45.73
N ARG A 34 -26.66 16.23 -46.57
CA ARG A 34 -26.82 14.80 -46.23
C ARG A 34 -25.46 14.08 -45.96
N PRO A 35 -25.45 12.85 -45.39
CA PRO A 35 -24.28 12.32 -44.69
C PRO A 35 -23.38 11.38 -45.52
N GLN A 36 -22.10 11.25 -45.14
CA GLN A 36 -21.32 10.02 -45.38
C GLN A 36 -20.12 9.82 -44.41
N VAL A 37 -20.15 8.69 -43.70
CA VAL A 37 -19.08 7.69 -43.46
C VAL A 37 -17.60 8.11 -43.28
N MET A 38 -17.02 7.55 -42.20
CA MET A 38 -15.60 7.26 -41.89
C MET A 38 -14.65 8.34 -41.29
N SER A 39 -14.06 7.91 -40.16
CA SER A 39 -12.67 8.12 -39.71
C SER A 39 -12.15 9.53 -39.44
N ARG A 40 -11.95 9.84 -38.14
CA ARG A 40 -10.60 10.02 -37.56
C ARG A 40 -10.63 10.08 -36.02
N TYR A 41 -9.63 9.49 -35.38
CA TYR A 41 -9.32 9.72 -33.96
C TYR A 41 -8.70 11.10 -33.78
N ARG A 42 -9.35 12.00 -33.03
CA ARG A 42 -8.86 13.22 -32.31
C ARG A 42 -10.05 14.16 -32.05
N THR A 43 -10.16 14.94 -30.97
CA THR A 43 -9.27 15.19 -29.81
C THR A 43 -10.06 15.29 -28.50
N GLY A 44 -9.47 14.80 -27.40
CA GLY A 44 -9.28 15.59 -26.17
C GLY A 44 -10.48 16.07 -25.35
N ARG A 45 -10.57 15.52 -24.12
CA ARG A 45 -10.66 16.37 -22.93
C ARG A 45 -9.45 16.09 -22.05
N ALA A 46 -8.65 17.11 -21.76
CA ALA A 46 -7.54 17.00 -20.83
C ALA A 46 -8.09 17.00 -19.40
N SER A 47 -8.24 15.82 -18.81
CA SER A 47 -8.29 15.69 -17.35
C SER A 47 -6.99 16.25 -16.77
N ARG A 48 -7.10 17.12 -15.75
CA ARG A 48 -5.94 17.55 -14.97
C ARG A 48 -5.28 16.31 -14.35
N PRO A 49 -3.94 16.23 -14.26
CA PRO A 49 -3.31 15.21 -13.43
C PRO A 49 -3.78 15.41 -11.98
N ARG A 50 -4.55 14.45 -11.46
CA ARG A 50 -4.80 14.32 -10.03
C ARG A 50 -3.53 13.74 -9.44
N THR A 51 -2.78 14.54 -8.70
CA THR A 51 -1.64 14.10 -7.89
C THR A 51 -2.15 13.23 -6.74
N LEU A 52 -2.28 11.94 -6.99
CA LEU A 52 -2.65 10.93 -5.99
C LEU A 52 -1.39 10.32 -5.42
N ARG A 53 -1.26 10.31 -4.09
CA ARG A 53 -0.06 9.83 -3.42
C ARG A 53 0.04 8.29 -3.52
N PRO A 54 1.26 7.73 -3.52
CA PRO A 54 1.47 6.41 -4.12
C PRO A 54 1.36 5.27 -3.10
N LEU A 55 1.21 4.04 -3.58
CA LEU A 55 0.85 2.88 -2.75
C LEU A 55 1.89 2.53 -1.66
N TRP A 56 3.15 2.95 -1.81
CA TRP A 56 4.19 2.80 -0.79
C TRP A 56 3.86 3.52 0.54
N MET A 57 2.89 4.43 0.54
CA MET A 57 2.48 5.20 1.72
C MET A 57 1.65 4.41 2.76
N MET A 58 1.50 3.08 2.63
CA MET A 58 0.70 2.23 3.54
C MET A 58 1.41 1.00 4.12
N SER A 59 2.67 0.74 3.80
CA SER A 59 3.49 -0.26 4.52
C SER A 59 4.98 0.02 4.29
N PHE A 60 5.42 1.04 5.01
CA PHE A 60 6.81 1.12 5.47
C PHE A 60 6.96 0.09 6.60
N GLY A 61 7.98 -0.77 6.55
CA GLY A 61 8.00 -1.96 7.40
C GLY A 61 8.28 -1.67 8.87
N ALA A 62 7.67 -2.47 9.73
CA ALA A 62 7.74 -2.33 11.18
C ALA A 62 8.54 -3.47 11.81
N GLY A 63 8.84 -3.31 13.10
CA GLY A 63 9.42 -4.38 13.90
C GLY A 63 9.54 -4.04 15.38
N ALA A 64 10.07 -5.00 16.13
CA ALA A 64 10.34 -4.87 17.56
C ALA A 64 11.62 -5.60 17.97
N THR A 65 12.35 -4.98 18.89
CA THR A 65 13.36 -5.62 19.74
C THR A 65 12.70 -6.10 21.04
N ASP A 66 13.49 -6.46 22.04
CA ASP A 66 13.03 -6.70 23.42
C ASP A 66 12.77 -5.39 24.20
N ARG A 67 13.30 -4.24 23.74
CA ARG A 67 13.28 -2.94 24.43
C ARG A 67 12.38 -1.89 23.79
N TYR A 68 12.18 -1.95 22.46
CA TYR A 68 11.41 -0.96 21.71
C TYR A 68 10.74 -1.58 20.47
N SER A 69 9.73 -0.91 19.93
CA SER A 69 9.23 -1.16 18.56
C SER A 69 9.47 0.05 17.66
N TRP A 70 9.46 -0.15 16.35
CA TRP A 70 9.52 0.94 15.39
C TRP A 70 8.52 0.75 14.25
N ASP A 71 8.01 1.86 13.76
CA ASP A 71 7.57 2.01 12.37
C ASP A 71 8.50 3.00 11.65
N GLU A 72 8.37 3.14 10.35
CA GLU A 72 9.11 4.14 9.59
C GLU A 72 8.24 4.80 8.52
N THR A 73 8.81 5.77 7.82
CA THR A 73 8.33 6.26 6.53
C THR A 73 9.51 6.38 5.56
N ASP A 74 9.26 6.80 4.32
CA ASP A 74 10.35 7.19 3.40
C ASP A 74 11.18 8.38 3.94
N LYS A 75 10.66 9.10 4.94
CA LYS A 75 11.26 10.31 5.53
C LYS A 75 11.68 10.17 6.98
N GLU A 76 11.11 9.26 7.75
CA GLU A 76 11.21 9.23 9.21
C GLU A 76 11.42 7.79 9.69
N VAL A 77 11.94 7.60 10.91
CA VAL A 77 11.83 6.34 11.67
C VAL A 77 11.26 6.69 13.03
N ASN A 78 10.12 6.09 13.41
CA ASN A 78 9.41 6.37 14.64
C ASN A 78 9.59 5.23 15.62
N VAL A 79 10.46 5.42 16.60
CA VAL A 79 10.77 4.44 17.65
C VAL A 79 9.87 4.68 18.86
N LYS A 80 9.34 3.59 19.42
CA LYS A 80 8.37 3.55 20.52
C LYS A 80 8.93 2.70 21.65
N ALA A 81 9.18 3.30 22.81
CA ALA A 81 9.74 2.62 23.97
C ALA A 81 8.88 2.82 25.22
N ARG A 82 8.55 1.73 25.93
CA ARG A 82 7.92 1.82 27.26
C ARG A 82 8.97 2.25 28.29
N LEU A 83 8.65 3.29 29.05
CA LEU A 83 9.46 3.79 30.16
C LEU A 83 8.80 3.45 31.50
N PRO A 84 9.58 3.22 32.57
CA PRO A 84 9.04 2.98 33.90
C PRO A 84 8.31 4.22 34.45
N ALA A 85 7.30 4.00 35.29
CA ALA A 85 6.40 5.05 35.80
C ALA A 85 7.11 6.21 36.55
N TRP A 86 8.33 6.00 37.06
CA TRP A 86 9.13 7.02 37.72
C TRP A 86 9.81 8.01 36.75
N ALA A 87 9.99 7.61 35.48
CA ALA A 87 10.72 8.37 34.47
C ALA A 87 10.09 9.74 34.19
N LYS A 88 10.94 10.73 33.93
CA LYS A 88 10.56 12.13 33.68
C LYS A 88 11.38 12.64 32.51
N GLY A 89 10.90 13.63 31.78
CA GLY A 89 11.64 14.14 30.60
C GLY A 89 13.09 14.57 30.92
N LYS A 90 13.36 15.04 32.14
CA LYS A 90 14.72 15.38 32.61
C LYS A 90 15.65 14.19 32.89
N SER A 91 15.12 12.96 33.00
CA SER A 91 15.89 11.73 33.23
C SER A 91 16.15 10.95 31.94
N VAL A 92 15.46 11.27 30.84
CA VAL A 92 15.81 10.83 29.48
C VAL A 92 17.09 11.55 29.03
N VAL A 93 17.97 10.84 28.35
CA VAL A 93 19.08 11.39 27.56
C VAL A 93 18.99 10.77 26.17
N LEU A 94 19.15 11.62 25.15
CA LEU A 94 19.25 11.23 23.76
C LEU A 94 20.48 11.92 23.19
N ASP A 95 21.58 11.17 23.12
CA ASP A 95 22.79 11.59 22.43
C ASP A 95 22.72 11.03 21.01
N MET A 96 22.88 11.88 20.00
CA MET A 96 22.83 11.48 18.59
C MET A 96 23.88 12.21 17.75
N THR A 97 24.33 11.55 16.70
CA THR A 97 25.01 12.18 15.56
C THR A 97 24.15 11.98 14.31
N ASN A 98 24.64 12.38 13.14
CA ASN A 98 23.95 12.06 11.89
C ASN A 98 23.94 10.56 11.56
N THR A 99 24.72 9.69 12.21
CA THR A 99 24.80 8.24 11.91
C THR A 99 24.84 7.32 13.13
N HIS A 100 24.68 7.85 14.35
CA HIS A 100 24.72 7.08 15.60
C HIS A 100 23.65 7.60 16.56
N VAL A 101 23.05 6.70 17.35
CA VAL A 101 22.05 7.06 18.36
C VAL A 101 22.32 6.34 19.69
N LYS A 102 22.16 7.05 20.79
CA LYS A 102 22.13 6.51 22.15
C LYS A 102 20.98 7.14 22.95
N LEU A 103 19.97 6.34 23.26
CA LEU A 103 18.80 6.72 24.06
C LEU A 103 18.80 5.94 25.38
N PHE A 104 18.81 6.64 26.51
CA PHE A 104 18.89 6.02 27.84
C PHE A 104 18.21 6.85 28.94
N LEU A 105 18.06 6.25 30.11
CA LEU A 105 17.70 6.95 31.34
C LEU A 105 18.95 7.17 32.19
N LYS A 106 19.10 8.35 32.82
CA LYS A 106 20.28 8.73 33.64
C LYS A 106 20.57 7.81 34.82
N GLU A 107 19.58 7.03 35.25
CA GLU A 107 19.70 6.08 36.36
C GLU A 107 19.98 4.65 35.84
N GLU A 108 19.97 4.44 34.52
CA GLU A 108 20.09 3.16 33.80
C GLU A 108 21.05 3.28 32.59
N GLU A 109 22.06 4.15 32.65
CA GLU A 109 22.99 4.45 31.53
C GLU A 109 23.77 3.24 31.01
N SER A 110 24.01 2.24 31.88
CA SER A 110 24.62 0.95 31.53
C SER A 110 23.71 0.01 30.73
N THR A 111 22.43 0.35 30.61
CA THR A 111 21.40 -0.44 29.93
C THR A 111 20.54 0.48 29.05
N PRO A 112 21.11 1.05 27.98
CA PRO A 112 20.38 1.94 27.08
C PRO A 112 19.19 1.22 26.42
N ILE A 113 18.19 2.03 26.06
CA ILE A 113 16.99 1.60 25.33
C ILE A 113 17.34 1.33 23.87
N ILE A 114 18.20 2.20 23.31
CA ILE A 114 18.79 2.10 21.97
C ILE A 114 20.25 2.57 22.11
N GLU A 115 21.22 1.83 21.57
CA GLU A 115 22.60 2.29 21.42
C GLU A 115 23.22 1.64 20.17
N GLY A 116 23.81 2.45 19.29
CA GLY A 116 24.60 1.96 18.17
C GLY A 116 24.50 2.80 16.90
N ASP A 117 25.18 2.31 15.85
CA ASP A 117 25.21 2.97 14.55
C ASP A 117 23.90 2.74 13.79
N LEU A 118 23.36 3.83 13.25
CA LEU A 118 22.10 3.85 12.50
C LEU A 118 22.27 3.20 11.12
N ARG A 119 21.19 2.62 10.56
CA ARG A 119 21.23 2.03 9.21
C ARG A 119 21.36 3.03 8.08
N GLY A 120 21.23 4.32 8.36
CA GLY A 120 21.49 5.42 7.44
C GLY A 120 21.75 6.72 8.16
N ALA A 121 21.86 7.81 7.40
CA ALA A 121 22.05 9.14 7.94
C ALA A 121 20.73 9.84 8.29
N ILE A 122 20.70 10.55 9.42
CA ILE A 122 19.57 11.38 9.87
C ILE A 122 19.86 12.88 9.72
N LEU A 123 18.80 13.67 9.61
CA LEU A 123 18.80 15.11 9.81
C LEU A 123 18.58 15.39 11.31
N MET A 124 19.64 15.77 12.03
CA MET A 124 19.57 16.00 13.48
C MET A 124 18.53 17.06 13.86
N ASP A 125 18.45 18.16 13.12
CA ASP A 125 17.50 19.26 13.38
C ASP A 125 16.02 18.85 13.18
N GLY A 126 15.77 17.79 12.40
CA GLY A 126 14.44 17.19 12.20
C GLY A 126 14.15 16.02 13.14
N SER A 127 15.13 15.59 13.95
CA SER A 127 15.04 14.41 14.80
C SER A 127 14.77 14.81 16.26
N TYR A 128 13.69 14.32 16.84
CA TYR A 128 13.20 14.74 18.16
C TYR A 128 12.52 13.60 18.91
N TRP A 129 12.30 13.79 20.21
CA TRP A 129 11.52 12.85 21.02
C TRP A 129 10.44 13.56 21.84
N THR A 130 9.38 12.81 22.14
CA THR A 130 8.29 13.19 23.06
C THR A 130 8.06 12.05 24.06
N MET A 131 7.33 12.34 25.14
CA MET A 131 6.97 11.34 26.14
C MET A 131 5.57 11.58 26.67
N GLU A 132 4.74 10.56 26.58
CA GLU A 132 3.36 10.54 27.06
C GLU A 132 3.23 9.68 28.33
N THR A 133 2.16 9.89 29.09
CA THR A 133 1.80 9.05 30.25
C THR A 133 0.54 8.28 29.91
N LEU A 134 0.58 6.97 30.11
CA LEU A 134 -0.49 6.04 29.78
C LEU A 134 -1.46 5.88 30.96
N ASP A 135 -2.66 5.39 30.70
CA ASP A 135 -3.71 5.18 31.72
C ASP A 135 -3.31 4.18 32.82
N ASP A 136 -2.35 3.29 32.55
CA ASP A 136 -1.75 2.36 33.53
C ASP A 136 -0.70 3.03 34.45
N ASN A 137 -0.57 4.37 34.38
CA ASN A 137 0.49 5.19 34.99
C ASN A 137 1.91 4.89 34.48
N GLY A 138 2.05 4.00 33.49
CA GLY A 138 3.25 3.81 32.69
C GLY A 138 3.53 5.01 31.78
N LYS A 139 4.64 4.95 31.05
CA LYS A 139 5.06 6.02 30.14
C LYS A 139 5.51 5.46 28.80
N MET A 140 5.28 6.24 27.76
CA MET A 140 5.65 5.88 26.40
C MET A 140 6.52 7.00 25.83
N LEU A 141 7.70 6.67 25.36
CA LEU A 141 8.58 7.57 24.63
C LEU A 141 8.43 7.31 23.14
N TYR A 142 8.29 8.40 22.38
CA TYR A 142 8.31 8.40 20.92
C TYR A 142 9.55 9.15 20.47
N LEU A 143 10.38 8.54 19.63
CA LEU A 143 11.57 9.14 19.03
C LEU A 143 11.40 9.11 17.52
N THR A 144 11.24 10.28 16.91
CA THR A 144 11.19 10.45 15.46
C THR A 144 12.58 10.85 14.96
N LEU A 145 13.12 10.05 14.04
CA LEU A 145 14.39 10.28 13.36
C LEU A 145 14.11 10.68 11.91
N GLU A 146 14.27 11.96 11.54
CA GLU A 146 14.14 12.36 10.13
C GLU A 146 15.36 11.85 9.33
N LYS A 147 15.11 11.07 8.28
CA LYS A 147 16.12 10.55 7.35
C LYS A 147 16.69 11.69 6.52
N ALA A 148 18.01 11.70 6.33
CA ALA A 148 18.66 12.74 5.54
C ALA A 148 18.14 12.73 4.07
N PRO A 149 17.89 13.89 3.43
CA PRO A 149 17.18 13.97 2.15
C PRO A 149 17.78 13.15 0.99
N GLN A 150 19.09 12.87 1.02
CA GLN A 150 19.78 12.03 0.04
C GLN A 150 19.55 10.52 0.22
N LEU A 151 18.82 10.11 1.26
CA LEU A 151 18.42 8.72 1.54
C LEU A 151 16.90 8.50 1.44
N THR A 152 16.10 9.57 1.43
CA THR A 152 14.68 9.54 1.05
C THR A 152 14.55 8.94 -0.36
N GLY A 153 13.68 7.95 -0.53
CA GLY A 153 13.49 7.19 -1.77
C GLY A 153 14.37 5.95 -1.93
N LEU A 154 15.38 5.72 -1.06
CA LEU A 154 16.22 4.51 -1.14
C LEU A 154 15.58 3.27 -0.49
N GLY A 155 14.50 3.44 0.25
CA GLY A 155 13.72 2.34 0.83
C GLY A 155 13.85 2.20 2.36
N PRO A 156 13.34 1.09 2.92
CA PRO A 156 13.25 0.88 4.36
C PRO A 156 14.59 0.69 5.06
N TRP A 157 14.65 1.16 6.32
CA TRP A 157 15.71 0.86 7.27
C TRP A 157 15.29 -0.41 8.02
N MET A 158 15.88 -1.55 7.65
CA MET A 158 15.50 -2.88 8.13
C MET A 158 15.95 -3.12 9.59
N GLY A 159 15.38 -2.35 10.53
CA GLY A 159 15.87 -2.12 11.90
C GLY A 159 16.45 -0.71 12.07
N VAL A 160 16.41 -0.17 13.29
CA VAL A 160 16.91 1.19 13.58
C VAL A 160 18.46 1.20 13.61
N VAL A 161 19.03 0.24 14.35
CA VAL A 161 20.48 0.06 14.57
C VAL A 161 20.99 -1.10 13.72
N GLN A 162 22.25 -1.01 13.27
CA GLN A 162 22.95 -2.07 12.54
C GLN A 162 23.26 -3.27 13.45
N GLY A 163 22.98 -4.50 13.00
CA GLY A 163 23.27 -5.73 13.75
C GLY A 163 22.45 -5.96 15.03
N GLU A 164 21.45 -5.12 15.34
CA GLU A 164 20.59 -5.33 16.51
C GLU A 164 19.57 -6.45 16.25
N LYS A 165 19.48 -7.41 17.19
CA LYS A 165 18.65 -8.60 17.06
C LYS A 165 17.15 -8.26 17.15
N GLN A 166 16.45 -8.46 16.05
CA GLN A 166 15.02 -8.21 15.91
C GLN A 166 14.24 -9.43 16.45
N VAL A 167 13.19 -9.18 17.23
CA VAL A 167 12.34 -10.21 17.87
C VAL A 167 11.13 -10.53 17.00
N ASN A 168 10.59 -9.51 16.32
CA ASN A 168 9.63 -9.63 15.23
C ASN A 168 9.93 -8.52 14.21
N SER A 169 9.91 -8.81 12.92
CA SER A 169 10.08 -7.79 11.87
C SER A 169 9.41 -8.24 10.58
N ASP A 170 9.01 -7.28 9.74
CA ASP A 170 8.56 -7.57 8.38
C ASP A 170 9.70 -8.02 7.43
N TYR A 171 10.95 -7.93 7.87
CA TYR A 171 12.16 -8.14 7.07
C TYR A 171 12.72 -9.57 7.16
N PRO A 172 13.44 -10.05 6.12
CA PRO A 172 14.23 -11.27 6.19
C PRO A 172 15.52 -11.08 7.01
N GLU A 173 16.07 -12.18 7.53
CA GLU A 173 17.22 -12.19 8.46
C GLU A 173 18.53 -11.64 7.84
N GLU A 174 19.31 -10.90 8.63
CA GLU A 174 20.47 -10.12 8.16
C GLU A 174 21.57 -10.95 7.48
N ASP A 175 21.89 -12.14 7.98
CA ASP A 175 22.96 -12.98 7.43
C ASP A 175 22.70 -13.32 5.95
N LYS A 176 21.43 -13.53 5.59
CA LYS A 176 20.99 -13.78 4.21
C LYS A 176 21.02 -12.52 3.36
N ALA A 177 20.77 -11.36 3.96
CA ALA A 177 20.89 -10.07 3.26
C ALA A 177 22.35 -9.75 2.90
N ALA A 178 23.30 -10.06 3.78
CA ALA A 178 24.74 -9.92 3.53
C ALA A 178 25.23 -10.88 2.42
N GLU A 179 24.81 -12.15 2.47
CA GLU A 179 25.14 -13.15 1.45
C GLU A 179 24.58 -12.77 0.06
N ILE A 180 23.33 -12.31 0.00
CA ILE A 180 22.69 -11.82 -1.24
C ILE A 180 23.39 -10.54 -1.77
N ALA A 181 23.83 -9.63 -0.90
CA ALA A 181 24.59 -8.45 -1.30
C ALA A 181 25.98 -8.80 -1.86
N ALA A 182 26.65 -9.81 -1.30
CA ALA A 182 27.92 -10.32 -1.83
C ALA A 182 27.72 -10.97 -3.22
N MET A 183 26.71 -11.82 -3.37
CA MET A 183 26.35 -12.43 -4.66
C MET A 183 26.08 -11.36 -5.73
N ALA A 184 25.28 -10.33 -5.43
CA ALA A 184 24.99 -9.24 -6.36
C ALA A 184 26.24 -8.43 -6.76
N HIS A 185 27.24 -8.32 -5.87
CA HIS A 185 28.51 -7.66 -6.17
C HIS A 185 29.43 -8.51 -7.07
N GLU A 186 29.47 -9.83 -6.90
CA GLU A 186 30.18 -10.71 -7.83
C GLU A 186 29.47 -10.79 -9.18
N GLU A 187 28.14 -10.89 -9.20
CA GLU A 187 27.35 -10.95 -10.44
C GLU A 187 27.54 -9.68 -11.28
N LYS A 188 27.55 -8.50 -10.66
CA LYS A 188 27.91 -7.23 -11.32
C LYS A 188 29.31 -7.27 -11.95
N LYS A 189 30.28 -7.83 -11.23
CA LYS A 189 31.69 -7.93 -11.66
C LYS A 189 31.89 -8.91 -12.83
N ALA A 190 30.99 -9.88 -12.99
CA ALA A 190 30.90 -10.73 -14.17
C ALA A 190 30.14 -10.05 -15.33
N GLN A 191 29.03 -9.37 -15.03
CA GLN A 191 28.21 -8.67 -16.04
C GLN A 191 28.94 -7.50 -16.72
N ASP A 192 29.85 -6.82 -16.03
CA ASP A 192 30.72 -5.79 -16.63
C ASP A 192 31.78 -6.38 -17.60
N ALA A 193 31.99 -7.70 -17.60
CA ALA A 193 33.00 -8.37 -18.43
C ALA A 193 32.44 -9.00 -19.72
N GLU A 194 31.14 -9.31 -19.80
CA GLU A 194 30.57 -10.09 -20.92
C GLU A 194 29.63 -9.26 -21.82
N SER A 195 30.14 -8.92 -23.01
CA SER A 195 29.50 -7.98 -23.93
C SER A 195 28.39 -8.61 -24.78
N GLY A 196 27.15 -8.53 -24.30
CA GLY A 196 25.95 -8.81 -25.10
C GLY A 196 24.69 -8.45 -24.33
N THR A 197 23.78 -7.65 -24.90
CA THR A 197 22.54 -7.24 -24.21
C THR A 197 21.44 -8.30 -24.35
N PRO A 198 21.02 -8.99 -23.27
CA PRO A 198 19.69 -9.56 -23.23
C PRO A 198 18.74 -8.38 -22.93
N LYS A 199 17.88 -8.03 -23.89
CA LYS A 199 16.73 -7.18 -23.57
C LYS A 199 15.74 -8.05 -22.80
N HIS A 200 15.32 -7.59 -21.62
CA HIS A 200 14.03 -8.02 -21.09
C HIS A 200 12.96 -7.65 -22.11
N THR A 201 11.98 -8.54 -22.28
CA THR A 201 11.00 -8.40 -23.35
C THR A 201 9.62 -8.02 -22.82
N GLY A 202 9.34 -8.29 -21.54
CA GLY A 202 8.02 -8.10 -20.94
C GLY A 202 6.91 -8.87 -21.69
N VAL A 203 7.27 -9.86 -22.50
CA VAL A 203 6.35 -10.49 -23.45
C VAL A 203 5.23 -11.18 -22.69
N VAL A 204 4.01 -10.77 -23.05
CA VAL A 204 2.77 -11.35 -22.57
C VAL A 204 2.23 -12.31 -23.63
N ASP A 205 1.94 -13.54 -23.24
CA ASP A 205 1.31 -14.56 -24.08
C ASP A 205 -0.20 -14.34 -24.25
N GLU A 206 -0.80 -15.05 -25.20
CA GLU A 206 -2.24 -14.97 -25.51
C GLU A 206 -3.15 -15.34 -24.32
N ASP A 207 -2.64 -16.08 -23.33
CA ASP A 207 -3.33 -16.43 -22.08
C ASP A 207 -3.06 -15.45 -20.91
N GLY A 208 -2.33 -14.36 -21.19
CA GLY A 208 -2.07 -13.24 -20.29
C GLY A 208 -0.82 -13.38 -19.41
N PHE A 209 -0.04 -14.46 -19.52
CA PHE A 209 1.18 -14.65 -18.73
C PHE A 209 2.35 -13.82 -19.25
N CYS A 210 3.11 -13.20 -18.35
CA CYS A 210 4.43 -12.64 -18.66
C CYS A 210 5.49 -13.75 -18.56
N ARG A 211 6.30 -13.93 -19.61
CA ARG A 211 7.38 -14.93 -19.65
C ARG A 211 8.58 -14.60 -18.75
N ASP A 212 8.73 -13.35 -18.35
CA ASP A 212 9.84 -12.93 -17.50
C ASP A 212 9.63 -13.45 -16.06
N LEU A 213 10.42 -14.44 -15.65
CA LEU A 213 10.48 -14.90 -14.25
C LEU A 213 10.99 -13.78 -13.33
N LEU A 214 10.13 -13.32 -12.43
CA LEU A 214 10.40 -12.18 -11.57
C LEU A 214 11.04 -12.64 -10.25
N ALA A 215 12.34 -12.40 -10.09
CA ALA A 215 13.06 -12.72 -8.86
C ALA A 215 12.62 -11.81 -7.70
N VAL A 216 12.35 -12.40 -6.53
CA VAL A 216 11.98 -11.63 -5.32
C VAL A 216 13.24 -11.15 -4.60
N GLN A 217 13.35 -9.85 -4.35
CA GLN A 217 14.44 -9.27 -3.57
C GLN A 217 14.47 -9.86 -2.15
N ALA A 218 15.66 -10.23 -1.69
CA ALA A 218 15.92 -10.80 -0.37
C ALA A 218 15.13 -12.10 -0.04
N MET A 219 14.63 -12.83 -1.05
CA MET A 219 14.00 -14.14 -0.88
C MET A 219 14.43 -15.12 -1.98
N SER A 220 14.65 -16.38 -1.63
CA SER A 220 14.85 -17.46 -2.60
C SER A 220 13.51 -17.85 -3.24
N GLY A 221 13.14 -17.20 -4.34
CA GLY A 221 11.92 -17.50 -5.08
C GLY A 221 11.80 -16.70 -6.38
N ALA A 222 11.17 -17.32 -7.38
CA ALA A 222 10.80 -16.68 -8.64
C ALA A 222 9.27 -16.64 -8.74
N MET A 223 8.71 -15.50 -9.14
CA MET A 223 7.27 -15.34 -9.32
C MET A 223 6.95 -15.18 -10.81
N VAL A 224 5.79 -15.69 -11.21
CA VAL A 224 5.23 -15.52 -12.55
C VAL A 224 4.14 -14.45 -12.47
N ALA A 225 4.22 -13.44 -13.32
CA ALA A 225 3.21 -12.39 -13.40
C ALA A 225 2.16 -12.72 -14.48
N ARG A 226 0.89 -12.40 -14.21
CA ARG A 226 -0.19 -12.54 -15.18
C ARG A 226 -1.15 -11.36 -15.19
N GLN A 227 -1.36 -10.86 -16.40
CA GLN A 227 -2.14 -9.67 -16.70
C GLN A 227 -3.61 -9.79 -16.33
N VAL A 228 -4.21 -8.64 -16.03
CA VAL A 228 -5.64 -8.50 -15.77
C VAL A 228 -6.23 -7.33 -16.59
N PRO A 229 -7.57 -7.20 -16.67
CA PRO A 229 -8.21 -6.03 -17.27
C PRO A 229 -7.78 -4.72 -16.59
N VAL A 230 -7.35 -3.73 -17.39
CA VAL A 230 -7.10 -2.35 -16.89
C VAL A 230 -8.44 -1.63 -16.81
N ASN A 231 -9.09 -1.77 -15.65
CA ASN A 231 -10.25 -1.04 -15.19
C ASN A 231 -10.12 -0.82 -13.66
N GLY A 232 -11.09 -0.17 -13.02
CA GLY A 232 -11.04 0.07 -11.58
C GLY A 232 -11.00 -1.21 -10.72
N ASN A 233 -11.43 -2.36 -11.29
CA ASN A 233 -11.43 -3.66 -10.59
C ASN A 233 -10.08 -4.38 -10.59
N ALA A 234 -9.00 -3.83 -11.17
CA ALA A 234 -7.73 -4.55 -11.34
C ALA A 234 -7.22 -5.26 -10.06
N LEU A 235 -7.31 -4.61 -8.89
CA LEU A 235 -7.01 -5.23 -7.58
C LEU A 235 -7.84 -6.49 -7.34
N PHE A 236 -9.17 -6.37 -7.46
CA PHE A 236 -10.13 -7.44 -7.21
C PHE A 236 -10.01 -8.57 -8.25
N SER A 237 -9.73 -8.26 -9.51
CA SER A 237 -9.44 -9.25 -10.56
C SER A 237 -8.15 -10.01 -10.27
N ALA A 238 -7.05 -9.31 -9.92
CA ALA A 238 -5.78 -9.95 -9.58
C ALA A 238 -5.93 -10.90 -8.37
N VAL A 239 -6.67 -10.46 -7.33
CA VAL A 239 -6.98 -11.29 -6.16
C VAL A 239 -7.92 -12.46 -6.50
N ALA A 240 -8.94 -12.25 -7.35
CA ALA A 240 -9.86 -13.31 -7.79
C ALA A 240 -9.14 -14.44 -8.53
N ILE A 241 -8.32 -14.10 -9.53
CA ILE A 241 -7.58 -15.07 -10.35
C ILE A 241 -6.52 -15.80 -9.50
N SER A 242 -5.83 -15.07 -8.62
CA SER A 242 -4.84 -15.66 -7.70
C SER A 242 -5.49 -16.62 -6.70
N LYS A 243 -6.65 -16.25 -6.13
CA LYS A 243 -7.46 -17.12 -5.26
C LYS A 243 -7.92 -18.38 -6.01
N TRP A 244 -8.48 -18.23 -7.20
CA TRP A 244 -8.93 -19.33 -8.05
C TRP A 244 -7.80 -20.34 -8.28
N PHE A 245 -6.61 -19.87 -8.63
CA PHE A 245 -5.44 -20.73 -8.81
C PHE A 245 -5.06 -21.51 -7.54
N ILE A 246 -5.03 -20.86 -6.37
CA ILE A 246 -4.68 -21.54 -5.11
C ILE A 246 -5.73 -22.60 -4.71
N GLU A 247 -6.99 -22.44 -5.13
CA GLU A 247 -8.08 -23.37 -4.82
C GLU A 247 -8.26 -24.50 -5.84
N SER A 248 -7.80 -24.34 -7.09
CA SER A 248 -8.03 -25.29 -8.19
C SER A 248 -6.77 -25.84 -8.86
N GLY A 249 -5.63 -25.15 -8.77
CA GLY A 249 -4.44 -25.38 -9.60
C GLY A 249 -4.60 -24.93 -11.07
N GLU A 250 -5.69 -24.22 -11.40
CA GLU A 250 -6.00 -23.77 -12.77
C GLU A 250 -5.93 -22.25 -12.92
N HIS A 251 -5.68 -21.79 -14.16
CA HIS A 251 -5.59 -20.39 -14.52
C HIS A 251 -6.80 -20.01 -15.41
N PRO A 252 -7.89 -19.44 -14.85
CA PRO A 252 -9.08 -19.06 -15.61
C PRO A 252 -8.75 -17.86 -16.53
N ASP A 253 -9.48 -17.62 -17.62
CA ASP A 253 -9.26 -16.41 -18.43
C ASP A 253 -9.42 -15.15 -17.56
N ALA A 254 -8.40 -14.28 -17.55
CA ALA A 254 -8.41 -13.05 -16.78
C ALA A 254 -9.46 -12.03 -17.27
N SER A 255 -9.96 -12.21 -18.50
CA SER A 255 -11.01 -11.41 -19.13
C SER A 255 -12.39 -12.08 -19.07
N SER A 256 -12.54 -13.22 -18.38
CA SER A 256 -13.80 -13.98 -18.38
C SER A 256 -14.92 -13.28 -17.59
N PRO A 257 -16.19 -13.43 -18.00
CA PRO A 257 -17.33 -12.89 -17.25
C PRO A 257 -17.44 -13.42 -15.81
N GLU A 258 -16.97 -14.66 -15.57
CA GLU A 258 -16.92 -15.28 -14.25
C GLU A 258 -15.90 -14.55 -13.35
N ILE A 259 -14.72 -14.22 -13.88
CA ILE A 259 -13.70 -13.45 -13.16
C ILE A 259 -14.15 -12.01 -12.91
N GLU A 260 -14.84 -11.37 -13.88
CA GLU A 260 -15.45 -10.05 -13.65
C GLU A 260 -16.52 -10.10 -12.54
N THR A 261 -17.36 -11.14 -12.55
CA THR A 261 -18.41 -11.36 -11.53
C THR A 261 -17.81 -11.56 -10.15
N ILE A 262 -16.77 -12.41 -10.02
CA ILE A 262 -16.07 -12.64 -8.74
C ILE A 262 -15.35 -11.38 -8.27
N ALA A 263 -14.72 -10.61 -9.16
CA ALA A 263 -14.07 -9.34 -8.79
C ALA A 263 -15.09 -8.32 -8.25
N LYS A 264 -16.29 -8.24 -8.85
CA LYS A 264 -17.38 -7.36 -8.38
C LYS A 264 -17.98 -7.80 -7.05
N ASP A 265 -18.18 -9.11 -6.86
CA ASP A 265 -18.60 -9.70 -5.59
C ASP A 265 -17.56 -9.46 -4.47
N LEU A 266 -16.27 -9.62 -4.76
CA LEU A 266 -15.18 -9.32 -3.83
C LEU A 266 -15.13 -7.83 -3.46
N ARG A 267 -15.29 -6.90 -4.43
CA ARG A 267 -15.40 -5.45 -4.14
C ARG A 267 -16.55 -5.17 -3.18
N GLN A 268 -17.75 -5.67 -3.49
CA GLN A 268 -18.94 -5.45 -2.67
C GLN A 268 -18.76 -5.98 -1.24
N LYS A 269 -18.30 -7.23 -1.08
CA LYS A 269 -18.04 -7.83 0.24
C LYS A 269 -16.96 -7.10 1.04
N THR A 270 -15.90 -6.64 0.38
CA THR A 270 -14.81 -5.85 0.98
C THR A 270 -15.35 -4.54 1.55
N LEU A 271 -16.14 -3.83 0.76
CA LEU A 271 -16.70 -2.55 1.18
C LEU A 271 -17.84 -2.71 2.19
N ASP A 272 -18.61 -3.80 2.15
CA ASP A 272 -19.60 -4.12 3.19
C ASP A 272 -18.93 -4.43 4.54
N TYR A 273 -17.81 -5.18 4.54
CA TYR A 273 -17.00 -5.39 5.74
C TYR A 273 -16.44 -4.06 6.29
N LEU A 274 -15.77 -3.26 5.45
CA LEU A 274 -15.21 -1.97 5.86
C LEU A 274 -16.29 -0.98 6.31
N THR A 275 -17.45 -0.94 5.65
CA THR A 275 -18.60 -0.10 6.04
C THR A 275 -19.11 -0.50 7.42
N LYS A 276 -19.29 -1.80 7.67
CA LYS A 276 -19.73 -2.28 8.98
C LYS A 276 -18.72 -1.91 10.07
N ALA A 277 -17.44 -2.21 9.85
CA ALA A 277 -16.38 -1.92 10.80
C ALA A 277 -16.31 -0.42 11.13
N TYR A 278 -16.35 0.45 10.12
CA TYR A 278 -16.35 1.91 10.28
C TYR A 278 -17.52 2.42 11.14
N LYS A 279 -18.75 1.97 10.87
CA LYS A 279 -19.93 2.36 11.63
C LYS A 279 -19.86 1.89 13.08
N GLU A 280 -19.45 0.65 13.32
CA GLU A 280 -19.34 0.05 14.66
C GLU A 280 -18.08 0.51 15.42
N ASN A 281 -17.12 1.13 14.75
CA ASN A 281 -15.73 1.29 15.21
C ASN A 281 -15.08 -0.03 15.65
N ALA A 282 -15.35 -1.10 14.91
CA ALA A 282 -14.76 -2.40 15.20
C ALA A 282 -13.24 -2.37 14.94
N PRO A 283 -12.45 -3.16 15.68
CA PRO A 283 -11.02 -3.28 15.42
C PRO A 283 -10.77 -4.01 14.09
N ILE A 284 -9.92 -3.43 13.25
CA ILE A 284 -9.41 -3.99 11.99
C ILE A 284 -7.96 -4.42 12.23
N TYR A 285 -7.56 -5.57 11.68
CA TYR A 285 -6.20 -6.09 11.80
C TYR A 285 -5.30 -5.67 10.63
N MET A 286 -4.15 -5.07 10.91
CA MET A 286 -3.18 -4.66 9.89
C MET A 286 -1.75 -4.86 10.40
N SER A 287 -0.92 -5.55 9.60
CA SER A 287 0.53 -5.70 9.80
C SER A 287 0.95 -5.91 11.27
N GLY A 288 0.49 -7.02 11.87
CA GLY A 288 0.78 -7.36 13.27
C GLY A 288 -0.23 -6.87 14.30
N GLU A 289 -0.82 -5.68 14.13
CA GLU A 289 -1.59 -4.97 15.15
C GLU A 289 -3.09 -4.83 14.85
N TYR A 290 -3.88 -4.46 15.86
CA TYR A 290 -5.29 -4.05 15.71
C TYR A 290 -5.43 -2.54 15.84
N MET A 291 -6.27 -1.94 14.99
CA MET A 291 -6.58 -0.51 15.02
C MET A 291 -8.06 -0.23 14.78
N ASP A 292 -8.55 0.90 15.32
CA ASP A 292 -9.93 1.34 15.18
C ASP A 292 -10.31 1.65 13.73
N ALA A 293 -11.43 1.12 13.26
CA ALA A 293 -11.89 1.34 11.88
C ALA A 293 -12.17 2.81 11.52
N ARG A 294 -12.58 3.65 12.47
CA ARG A 294 -12.88 5.08 12.17
C ARG A 294 -11.64 5.88 11.75
N PRO A 295 -10.56 5.98 12.54
CA PRO A 295 -9.33 6.65 12.09
C PRO A 295 -8.73 5.97 10.86
N PHE A 296 -8.80 4.63 10.74
CA PHE A 296 -8.33 3.92 9.55
C PHE A 296 -9.05 4.37 8.27
N VAL A 297 -10.38 4.27 8.21
CA VAL A 297 -11.15 4.65 7.01
C VAL A 297 -11.12 6.17 6.77
N ALA A 298 -11.06 6.99 7.83
CA ALA A 298 -10.85 8.44 7.67
C ALA A 298 -9.49 8.79 7.05
N ALA A 299 -8.44 8.01 7.34
CA ALA A 299 -7.14 8.15 6.66
C ALA A 299 -7.23 7.75 5.17
N GLN A 300 -7.97 6.69 4.83
CA GLN A 300 -8.21 6.29 3.43
C GLN A 300 -8.98 7.38 2.65
N ALA A 301 -10.03 7.95 3.26
CA ALA A 301 -10.78 9.07 2.68
C ALA A 301 -9.89 10.29 2.41
N LYS A 302 -9.08 10.69 3.41
CA LYS A 302 -8.12 11.79 3.30
C LYS A 302 -7.07 11.54 2.19
N ALA A 303 -6.57 10.31 2.07
CA ALA A 303 -5.63 9.92 1.01
C ALA A 303 -6.27 10.04 -0.39
N ASN A 304 -7.55 9.70 -0.52
CA ASN A 304 -8.33 9.80 -1.75
C ASN A 304 -8.94 11.20 -2.01
N SER A 305 -8.60 12.20 -1.18
CA SER A 305 -9.11 13.58 -1.27
C SER A 305 -10.64 13.70 -1.13
N MET A 306 -11.23 12.84 -0.30
CA MET A 306 -12.65 12.85 0.08
C MET A 306 -12.84 13.49 1.47
N ALA A 307 -14.05 13.97 1.75
CA ALA A 307 -14.36 14.71 2.98
C ALA A 307 -14.37 13.82 4.23
N ASP A 308 -14.93 12.61 4.12
CA ASP A 308 -15.04 11.66 5.23
C ASP A 308 -15.09 10.20 4.76
N GLY A 309 -15.11 9.27 5.74
CA GLY A 309 -15.13 7.84 5.48
C GLY A 309 -16.42 7.31 4.84
N ASP A 310 -17.55 8.01 4.96
CA ASP A 310 -18.79 7.62 4.29
C ASP A 310 -18.76 7.98 2.81
N GLU A 311 -18.24 9.16 2.44
CA GLU A 311 -17.97 9.50 1.03
C GLU A 311 -17.01 8.48 0.40
N TYR A 312 -15.93 8.11 1.10
CA TYR A 312 -14.98 7.10 0.64
C TYR A 312 -15.63 5.73 0.42
N LEU A 313 -16.29 5.18 1.43
CA LEU A 313 -16.91 3.85 1.36
C LEU A 313 -18.04 3.78 0.32
N GLN A 314 -18.72 4.89 0.05
CA GLN A 314 -19.73 4.96 -1.00
C GLN A 314 -19.12 5.11 -2.39
N ALA A 315 -18.09 5.96 -2.56
CA ALA A 315 -17.42 6.16 -3.84
C ALA A 315 -16.70 4.89 -4.32
N MET A 316 -16.03 4.17 -3.41
CA MET A 316 -15.28 2.95 -3.75
C MET A 316 -16.15 1.80 -4.27
N ARG A 317 -17.48 1.87 -4.16
CA ARG A 317 -18.41 0.87 -4.72
C ARG A 317 -18.55 0.96 -6.23
N ASP A 318 -18.20 2.10 -6.82
CA ASP A 318 -18.14 2.28 -8.28
C ASP A 318 -17.02 1.39 -8.87
N ASP A 319 -17.32 0.65 -9.94
CA ASP A 319 -16.35 -0.30 -10.53
C ASP A 319 -15.27 0.38 -11.40
N THR A 320 -15.40 1.69 -11.63
CA THR A 320 -14.36 2.56 -12.19
C THR A 320 -13.40 3.11 -11.14
N MET A 321 -13.72 3.03 -9.84
CA MET A 321 -12.83 3.47 -8.75
C MET A 321 -11.78 2.39 -8.43
N TRP A 322 -10.51 2.80 -8.35
CA TRP A 322 -9.35 1.91 -8.27
C TRP A 322 -9.03 1.57 -6.80
N GLY A 323 -9.04 0.29 -6.45
CA GLY A 323 -8.79 -0.16 -5.07
C GLY A 323 -7.33 0.04 -4.60
N GLY A 324 -7.17 0.34 -3.31
CA GLY A 324 -5.87 0.60 -2.66
C GLY A 324 -5.62 -0.28 -1.43
N GLY A 325 -4.72 0.18 -0.56
CA GLY A 325 -4.39 -0.52 0.69
C GLY A 325 -5.59 -0.71 1.64
N GLY A 326 -6.54 0.23 1.65
CA GLY A 326 -7.82 0.09 2.36
C GLY A 326 -8.56 -1.19 1.95
N GLU A 327 -8.71 -1.42 0.64
CA GLU A 327 -9.38 -2.60 0.09
C GLU A 327 -8.55 -3.87 0.27
N VAL A 328 -7.22 -3.80 0.19
CA VAL A 328 -6.32 -4.94 0.54
C VAL A 328 -6.54 -5.40 1.98
N VAL A 329 -6.64 -4.47 2.94
CA VAL A 329 -6.94 -4.79 4.34
C VAL A 329 -8.35 -5.34 4.50
N GLY A 330 -9.36 -4.80 3.80
CA GLY A 330 -10.70 -5.39 3.81
C GLY A 330 -10.76 -6.80 3.21
N LEU A 331 -10.01 -7.05 2.12
CA LEU A 331 -9.92 -8.34 1.44
C LEU A 331 -9.33 -9.44 2.31
N THR A 332 -8.30 -9.14 3.12
CA THR A 332 -7.72 -10.16 4.02
C THR A 332 -8.72 -10.65 5.06
N HIS A 333 -9.62 -9.78 5.56
CA HIS A 333 -10.68 -10.14 6.49
C HIS A 333 -11.85 -10.88 5.83
N VAL A 334 -12.26 -10.48 4.62
CA VAL A 334 -13.31 -11.16 3.84
C VAL A 334 -12.87 -12.56 3.43
N LEU A 335 -11.62 -12.71 3.00
CA LEU A 335 -11.03 -13.99 2.58
C LEU A 335 -10.44 -14.80 3.76
N LYS A 336 -10.28 -14.18 4.94
CA LYS A 336 -9.59 -14.71 6.13
C LYS A 336 -8.20 -15.28 5.81
N ARG A 337 -7.46 -14.57 4.96
CA ARG A 337 -6.25 -15.06 4.28
C ARG A 337 -5.24 -13.93 4.08
N PRO A 338 -3.91 -14.17 4.16
CA PRO A 338 -2.93 -13.11 3.96
C PRO A 338 -2.85 -12.67 2.50
N LEU A 339 -2.64 -11.38 2.27
CA LEU A 339 -2.31 -10.81 0.95
C LEU A 339 -0.87 -10.28 1.00
N HIS A 340 0.00 -10.85 0.18
CA HIS A 340 1.36 -10.38 -0.04
C HIS A 340 1.35 -9.45 -1.25
N VAL A 341 1.57 -8.16 -1.00
CA VAL A 341 1.64 -7.13 -2.03
C VAL A 341 3.10 -6.84 -2.35
N TYR A 342 3.41 -6.82 -3.63
CA TYR A 342 4.74 -6.56 -4.16
C TYR A 342 4.75 -5.28 -4.99
N ASP A 343 5.94 -4.74 -5.21
CA ASP A 343 6.25 -3.59 -6.06
C ASP A 343 7.32 -3.99 -7.09
N LEU A 344 7.31 -3.34 -8.26
CA LEU A 344 8.30 -3.60 -9.33
C LEU A 344 9.56 -2.78 -9.13
N VAL A 345 10.67 -3.48 -8.92
CA VAL A 345 12.00 -2.89 -8.75
C VAL A 345 12.89 -3.25 -9.94
N SER A 346 13.85 -2.39 -10.27
CA SER A 346 14.86 -2.70 -11.28
C SER A 346 16.05 -3.42 -10.65
N THR A 347 16.36 -4.62 -11.12
CA THR A 347 17.62 -5.33 -10.85
C THR A 347 18.55 -5.16 -12.04
N GLY A 348 18.93 -3.90 -12.28
CA GLY A 348 19.82 -3.48 -13.38
C GLY A 348 19.11 -3.50 -14.75
N ARG A 349 19.10 -4.67 -15.41
CA ARG A 349 18.41 -4.89 -16.70
C ARG A 349 17.14 -5.74 -16.59
N ARG A 350 16.81 -6.24 -15.39
CA ARG A 350 15.67 -7.12 -15.14
C ARG A 350 14.61 -6.44 -14.26
N PHE A 351 13.39 -6.95 -14.32
CA PHE A 351 12.41 -6.75 -13.26
C PHE A 351 12.70 -7.69 -12.09
N GLY A 352 12.73 -7.14 -10.88
CA GLY A 352 12.57 -7.88 -9.65
C GLY A 352 11.28 -7.46 -8.93
N LEU A 353 10.96 -8.19 -7.86
CA LEU A 353 9.84 -7.89 -6.99
C LEU A 353 10.32 -7.56 -5.59
N ARG A 354 9.86 -6.46 -5.01
CA ARG A 354 10.05 -6.10 -3.60
C ARG A 354 8.75 -6.33 -2.86
N VAL A 355 8.77 -7.05 -1.74
CA VAL A 355 7.60 -7.12 -0.84
C VAL A 355 7.37 -5.72 -0.25
N ILE A 356 6.16 -5.19 -0.42
CA ILE A 356 5.74 -3.90 0.19
C ILE A 356 4.62 -4.07 1.22
N GLY A 357 4.17 -5.29 1.51
CA GLY A 357 3.30 -5.55 2.65
C GLY A 357 2.81 -7.00 2.72
N ARG A 358 2.66 -7.53 3.96
CA ARG A 358 2.09 -8.86 4.24
C ARG A 358 0.79 -8.74 5.04
N PHE A 359 -0.21 -8.12 4.43
CA PHE A 359 -1.47 -7.79 5.07
C PHE A 359 -2.19 -9.05 5.57
N GLY A 360 -2.78 -8.98 6.77
CA GLY A 360 -3.49 -10.10 7.40
C GLY A 360 -2.57 -11.14 8.07
N ALA A 361 -1.25 -11.03 7.98
CA ALA A 361 -0.31 -11.84 8.76
C ALA A 361 0.09 -11.15 10.08
N PRO A 362 0.43 -11.90 11.15
CA PRO A 362 0.27 -13.36 11.31
C PRO A 362 -1.18 -13.88 11.50
N LEU A 363 -2.19 -13.04 11.75
CA LEU A 363 -3.57 -13.46 12.10
C LEU A 363 -4.15 -14.58 11.20
N TYR A 364 -3.94 -14.49 9.89
CA TYR A 364 -4.43 -15.44 8.89
C TYR A 364 -3.34 -16.38 8.33
N ALA A 365 -2.12 -16.38 8.86
CA ALA A 365 -0.94 -17.07 8.29
C ALA A 365 -1.01 -18.62 8.24
N LYS A 366 -2.14 -19.22 8.65
CA LYS A 366 -2.45 -20.65 8.42
C LYS A 366 -2.95 -20.92 7.00
N GLU A 367 -3.49 -19.91 6.33
CA GLU A 367 -3.98 -19.98 4.96
C GLU A 367 -2.88 -19.62 3.96
N ARG A 368 -2.83 -20.31 2.80
CA ARG A 368 -1.88 -19.98 1.73
C ARG A 368 -2.07 -18.53 1.25
N PRO A 369 -1.02 -17.68 1.28
CA PRO A 369 -1.14 -16.28 0.92
C PRO A 369 -1.54 -16.09 -0.55
N ILE A 370 -2.23 -14.98 -0.82
CA ILE A 370 -2.49 -14.48 -2.18
C ILE A 370 -1.39 -13.48 -2.53
N HIS A 371 -0.78 -13.60 -3.71
CA HIS A 371 0.30 -12.74 -4.15
C HIS A 371 -0.17 -11.83 -5.30
N ILE A 372 0.08 -10.52 -5.20
CA ILE A 372 -0.22 -9.54 -6.24
C ILE A 372 0.91 -8.49 -6.32
N VAL A 373 1.19 -7.98 -7.51
CA VAL A 373 2.14 -6.85 -7.69
C VAL A 373 1.38 -5.58 -8.09
N SER A 374 1.70 -4.47 -7.43
CA SER A 374 1.26 -3.13 -7.81
C SER A 374 2.19 -2.58 -8.90
N THR A 375 1.59 -1.94 -9.91
CA THR A 375 2.23 -1.57 -11.18
C THR A 375 1.63 -0.28 -11.73
N TYR A 376 2.37 0.47 -12.54
CA TYR A 376 1.86 1.71 -13.16
C TYR A 376 1.33 1.52 -14.59
N ALA A 377 1.73 0.44 -15.26
CA ALA A 377 1.28 0.06 -16.58
C ALA A 377 1.27 -1.47 -16.73
N ARG A 378 0.95 -1.94 -17.93
CA ARG A 378 0.95 -3.35 -18.31
C ARG A 378 2.34 -3.77 -18.79
N PHE A 379 2.78 -5.00 -18.57
CA PHE A 379 3.77 -5.65 -19.43
C PHE A 379 3.19 -5.80 -20.87
N PRO A 380 3.94 -5.56 -21.97
CA PRO A 380 5.33 -5.13 -22.06
C PRO A 380 5.55 -3.61 -22.01
N ASP A 381 4.53 -2.79 -21.77
CA ASP A 381 4.59 -1.32 -21.64
C ASP A 381 5.36 -0.82 -20.37
N LEU A 382 6.18 -1.68 -19.79
CA LEU A 382 7.03 -1.46 -18.62
C LEU A 382 8.49 -1.71 -19.02
N ASP A 383 9.35 -0.70 -18.89
CA ASP A 383 10.81 -0.82 -19.04
C ASP A 383 11.50 -0.89 -17.67
N PRO A 384 12.46 -1.82 -17.42
CA PRO A 384 13.26 -1.82 -16.20
C PRO A 384 14.07 -0.52 -16.03
N GLY A 385 13.90 0.14 -14.89
CA GLY A 385 14.52 1.45 -14.59
C GLY A 385 13.66 2.66 -15.01
N SER A 386 12.61 2.46 -15.82
CA SER A 386 11.65 3.50 -16.19
C SER A 386 10.41 3.51 -15.29
N GLN A 387 10.44 2.82 -14.14
CA GLN A 387 9.25 2.64 -13.33
C GLN A 387 8.75 3.95 -12.68
N SER A 388 7.45 4.22 -12.82
CA SER A 388 6.78 5.26 -12.03
C SER A 388 6.63 4.80 -10.59
N ALA A 389 6.99 5.65 -9.63
CA ALA A 389 6.67 5.44 -8.21
C ALA A 389 5.16 5.53 -7.91
N GLU A 390 4.37 6.09 -8.84
CA GLU A 390 2.91 6.10 -8.84
C GLU A 390 2.38 5.00 -9.77
N GLY A 391 1.90 3.91 -9.19
CA GLY A 391 1.23 2.82 -9.88
C GLY A 391 -0.05 2.39 -9.19
N ASN A 392 -1.13 2.27 -9.97
CA ASN A 392 -2.47 1.94 -9.49
C ASN A 392 -3.01 0.62 -10.05
N HIS A 393 -2.36 0.04 -11.07
CA HIS A 393 -2.75 -1.24 -11.66
C HIS A 393 -2.20 -2.39 -10.81
N TYR A 394 -2.90 -3.53 -10.82
CA TYR A 394 -2.46 -4.74 -10.11
C TYR A 394 -2.41 -5.91 -11.08
N VAL A 395 -1.39 -6.73 -10.92
CA VAL A 395 -1.14 -7.91 -11.75
C VAL A 395 -1.07 -9.13 -10.81
N ALA A 396 -1.67 -10.25 -11.21
CA ALA A 396 -1.66 -11.47 -10.41
C ALA A 396 -0.24 -12.06 -10.36
N LEU A 397 0.17 -12.59 -9.20
CA LEU A 397 1.45 -13.29 -9.06
C LEU A 397 1.24 -14.72 -8.58
N TYR A 398 2.09 -15.63 -9.05
CA TYR A 398 2.17 -17.02 -8.60
C TYR A 398 3.62 -17.38 -8.29
N PRO A 399 3.92 -18.12 -7.20
CA PRO A 399 5.22 -18.77 -7.05
C PRO A 399 5.46 -19.72 -8.23
N TYR A 400 6.64 -19.67 -8.85
CA TYR A 400 6.96 -20.50 -10.02
C TYR A 400 6.95 -21.99 -9.69
N GLU A 401 7.33 -22.35 -8.46
CA GLU A 401 7.26 -23.70 -7.90
C GLU A 401 5.83 -24.27 -7.89
N ASP A 402 4.81 -23.42 -7.72
CA ASP A 402 3.39 -23.81 -7.72
C ASP A 402 2.82 -24.02 -9.13
N VAL A 403 3.44 -23.44 -10.16
CA VAL A 403 2.95 -23.56 -11.55
C VAL A 403 3.09 -25.02 -12.02
N PRO A 404 2.02 -25.66 -12.52
CA PRO A 404 2.09 -27.04 -12.99
C PRO A 404 3.14 -27.24 -14.09
N GLU A 405 3.94 -28.32 -14.03
CA GLU A 405 5.02 -28.62 -15.00
C GLU A 405 4.56 -28.60 -16.48
N LYS A 406 3.30 -29.02 -16.74
CA LYS A 406 2.65 -28.93 -18.06
C LYS A 406 2.54 -27.50 -18.63
N ASN A 407 2.61 -26.49 -17.76
CA ASN A 407 2.53 -25.07 -18.07
C ASN A 407 3.91 -24.39 -18.00
N LYS A 408 4.82 -24.85 -17.13
CA LYS A 408 6.19 -24.28 -17.01
C LYS A 408 6.97 -24.25 -18.34
N GLY A 409 6.75 -25.22 -19.22
CA GLY A 409 7.34 -25.22 -20.57
C GLY A 409 6.76 -24.19 -21.56
N LYS A 410 5.89 -23.28 -21.10
CA LYS A 410 5.35 -22.14 -21.87
C LYS A 410 5.77 -20.77 -21.31
N LEU A 411 6.40 -20.74 -20.14
CA LEU A 411 6.92 -19.54 -19.47
C LEU A 411 8.40 -19.38 -19.85
#